data_AF-A0A0W8G592-F1
#
_entry.id   AF-A0A0W8G592-F1
#
_cell.length_a   1.000
_cell.length_b   1.000
_cell.length_c   1.000
_cell.angle_alpha   90.00
_cell.angle_beta   90.00
_cell.angle_gamma   90.00
#
_symmetry.space_group_name_H-M   'P 1'
#
loop_
_entity.id
_entity.type
_entity.pdbx_description
1 polymer ?
#
loop_
_entity_poly.entity_id
_entity_poly.type
_entity_poly.pdbx_seq_one_letter_code
_entity_poly.pdbx_strand_id
1 'polypeptide(L)'
;MILSQAMSAFGRNYLKDVSSMFNLTVDSRAKVIRAEVLLAGERDPVLVEVHGYGFLRENTVTYLTFERLAVSREWMGRVLDGVLRERRIRLPDGVATRLMESFM
;
A
#
# COMPACT_ATOMS: atom_id res chain seq x y z
N MET A 1 8.49 11.13 7.65
CA MET A 1 7.56 10.71 8.74
C MET A 1 6.09 10.78 8.30
N ILE A 2 5.66 11.85 7.61
CA ILE A 2 4.25 12.08 7.21
C ILE A 2 3.73 11.01 6.23
N LEU A 3 4.52 10.63 5.22
CA LEU A 3 4.16 9.58 4.25
C LEU A 3 3.81 8.24 4.91
N SER A 4 4.67 7.74 5.80
CA SER A 4 4.45 6.47 6.50
C SER A 4 3.17 6.50 7.34
N GLN A 5 2.88 7.63 8.00
CA GLN A 5 1.68 7.78 8.82
C GLN A 5 0.42 7.82 7.97
N ALA A 6 0.43 8.57 6.87
CA ALA A 6 -0.69 8.66 5.94
C ALA A 6 -0.99 7.31 5.26
N MET A 7 0.04 6.61 4.77
CA MET A 7 -0.13 5.27 4.20
C MET A 7 -0.58 4.25 5.25
N SER A 8 -0.07 4.35 6.47
CA SER A 8 -0.50 3.48 7.55
C SER A 8 -1.98 3.70 7.90
N ALA A 9 -2.42 4.95 8.02
CA ALA A 9 -3.82 5.29 8.26
C ALA A 9 -4.74 4.81 7.13
N PHE A 10 -4.32 5.00 5.87
CA PHE A 10 -5.03 4.49 4.71
C PHE A 10 -5.21 2.97 4.77
N GLY A 11 -4.10 2.23 4.95
CA GLY A 11 -4.13 0.76 4.98
C GLY A 11 -4.97 0.21 6.13
N ARG A 12 -4.86 0.79 7.34
CA ARG A 12 -5.72 0.44 8.48
C ARG A 12 -7.20 0.64 8.16
N ASN A 13 -7.57 1.78 7.59
CA ASN A 13 -8.97 2.04 7.27
C ASN A 13 -9.49 1.14 6.14
N TYR A 14 -8.65 0.84 5.15
CA TYR A 14 -9.01 -0.03 4.03
C TYR A 14 -9.21 -1.50 4.45
N LEU A 15 -8.43 -1.97 5.43
CA LEU A 15 -8.43 -3.36 5.88
C LEU A 15 -9.12 -3.57 7.23
N LYS A 16 -9.78 -2.55 7.79
CA LYS A 16 -10.34 -2.58 9.16
C LYS A 16 -11.30 -3.74 9.40
N ASP A 17 -12.07 -4.13 8.39
CA ASP A 17 -13.12 -5.15 8.51
C ASP A 17 -12.61 -6.57 8.24
N VAL A 18 -11.37 -6.69 7.74
CA VAL A 18 -10.77 -7.95 7.28
C VAL A 18 -9.40 -8.24 7.91
N SER A 19 -8.93 -7.40 8.83
CA SER A 19 -7.66 -7.57 9.54
C SER A 19 -7.77 -7.21 11.01
N SER A 20 -7.08 -7.97 11.86
CA SER A 20 -6.95 -7.69 13.29
C SER A 20 -5.65 -6.96 13.63
N MET A 21 -4.68 -6.97 12.72
CA MET A 21 -3.41 -6.27 12.83
C MET A 21 -3.02 -5.68 11.48
N PHE A 22 -2.50 -4.46 11.52
CA PHE A 22 -1.87 -3.82 10.37
C PHE A 22 -0.67 -3.00 10.82
N ASN A 23 0.52 -3.33 10.33
CA ASN A 23 1.73 -2.55 10.50
C ASN A 23 2.28 -2.18 9.14
N LEU A 24 2.80 -0.95 9.03
CA LEU A 24 3.36 -0.45 7.77
C LEU A 24 4.61 0.36 8.04
N THR A 25 5.65 0.04 7.27
CA THR A 25 6.93 0.74 7.26
C THR A 25 7.22 1.22 5.85
N VAL A 26 7.68 2.47 5.72
CA VAL A 26 8.09 3.05 4.44
C VAL A 26 9.57 3.35 4.45
N ASP A 27 10.30 2.74 3.53
CA ASP A 27 11.66 3.12 3.19
C ASP A 27 11.63 3.99 1.92
N SER A 28 11.70 5.31 2.12
CA SER A 28 11.71 6.27 1.00
C SER A 28 13.03 6.30 0.23
N ARG A 29 14.15 5.83 0.82
CA ARG A 29 15.44 5.74 0.12
C ARG A 29 15.45 4.57 -0.84
N ALA A 30 15.03 3.40 -0.38
CA ALA A 30 14.91 2.20 -1.20
C ALA A 30 13.65 2.18 -2.08
N LYS A 31 12.72 3.13 -1.87
CA LYS A 31 11.38 3.14 -2.46
C LYS A 31 10.63 1.82 -2.25
N VAL A 32 10.66 1.33 -1.00
CA VAL A 32 9.97 0.11 -0.58
C VAL A 32 8.94 0.43 0.51
N ILE A 33 7.72 -0.08 0.35
CA ILE A 33 6.70 -0.10 1.40
C ILE A 33 6.56 -1.54 1.86
N ARG A 34 6.65 -1.77 3.17
CA ARG A 34 6.40 -3.07 3.79
C ARG A 34 5.15 -2.97 4.64
N ALA A 35 4.21 -3.88 4.42
CA ALA A 35 3.02 -4.02 5.24
C ALA A 35 2.94 -5.44 5.80
N GLU A 36 2.69 -5.54 7.10
CA GLU A 36 2.39 -6.80 7.77
C GLU A 36 0.93 -6.75 8.21
N VAL A 37 0.14 -7.71 7.72
CA VAL A 37 -1.31 -7.73 7.92
C VAL A 37 -1.72 -9.09 8.45
N LEU A 38 -2.34 -9.11 9.63
CA LEU A 38 -3.01 -10.32 10.12
C LEU A 38 -4.45 -10.30 9.61
N LEU A 39 -4.70 -11.03 8.52
CA LEU A 39 -6.01 -11.14 7.90
C LEU A 39 -6.93 -12.08 8.69
N ALA A 40 -8.23 -11.81 8.63
CA ALA A 40 -9.24 -12.69 9.22
C ALA A 40 -9.15 -14.10 8.61
N GLY A 41 -9.10 -15.11 9.46
CA GLY A 41 -8.97 -16.52 9.05
C GLY A 41 -7.52 -16.98 8.84
N GLU A 42 -6.53 -16.07 8.89
CA GLU A 42 -5.12 -16.43 8.83
C GLU A 42 -4.51 -16.64 10.21
N ARG A 43 -3.60 -17.62 10.33
CA ARG A 43 -2.85 -17.88 11.57
C ARG A 43 -1.65 -16.96 11.74
N ASP A 44 -0.97 -16.69 10.62
CA ASP A 44 0.27 -15.93 10.56
C ASP A 44 0.10 -14.67 9.71
N PRO A 45 0.75 -13.54 10.08
CA PRO A 45 0.69 -12.32 9.29
C PRO A 45 1.13 -12.52 7.85
N VAL A 46 0.43 -11.85 6.94
CA VAL A 46 0.81 -11.72 5.54
C VAL A 46 1.75 -10.54 5.41
N LEU A 47 2.98 -10.81 4.99
CA LEU A 47 3.90 -9.77 4.53
C LEU A 47 3.59 -9.39 3.07
N VAL A 48 3.46 -8.10 2.83
CA VAL A 48 3.31 -7.47 1.51
C VAL A 48 4.43 -6.44 1.35
N GLU A 49 5.13 -6.50 0.22
CA GLU A 49 6.14 -5.52 -0.15
C GLU A 49 5.81 -4.88 -1.49
N VAL A 50 5.78 -3.55 -1.51
CA VAL A 50 5.64 -2.75 -2.73
C VAL A 50 6.98 -2.11 -3.04
N HIS A 51 7.54 -2.43 -4.20
CA HIS A 51 8.87 -2.00 -4.64
C HIS A 51 8.77 -0.99 -5.77
N GLY A 52 9.66 0.01 -5.76
CA GLY A 52 9.72 1.05 -6.78
C GLY A 52 8.47 1.92 -6.78
N TYR A 53 7.92 2.24 -5.60
CA TYR A 53 6.67 3.01 -5.55
C TYR A 53 6.86 4.46 -6.02
N GLY A 54 5.79 5.02 -6.58
CA GLY A 54 5.68 6.40 -7.00
C GLY A 54 4.26 6.93 -6.83
N PHE A 55 4.06 8.20 -7.14
CA PHE A 55 2.74 8.83 -7.13
C PHE A 55 2.49 9.49 -8.47
N LEU A 56 1.33 9.21 -9.07
CA LEU A 56 0.87 9.82 -10.30
C LEU A 56 -0.44 10.56 -10.02
N ARG A 57 -0.50 11.84 -10.37
CA ARG A 57 -1.74 12.62 -10.32
C ARG A 57 -2.31 12.75 -11.72
N GLU A 58 -3.51 12.23 -11.91
CA GLU A 58 -4.29 12.40 -13.13
C GLU A 58 -5.59 13.13 -12.76
N ASN A 59 -5.75 14.35 -13.27
CA ASN A 59 -6.86 15.24 -12.91
C ASN A 59 -6.93 15.49 -11.38
N THR A 60 -8.04 15.12 -10.76
CA THR A 60 -8.28 15.22 -9.32
C THR A 60 -7.89 13.96 -8.55
N VAL A 61 -7.54 12.87 -9.26
CA VAL A 61 -7.28 11.57 -8.66
C VAL A 61 -5.78 11.34 -8.53
N THR A 62 -5.36 10.79 -7.39
CA THR A 62 -3.96 10.40 -7.17
C THR A 62 -3.86 8.90 -7.09
N TYR A 63 -2.85 8.36 -7.75
CA TYR A 63 -2.54 6.95 -7.80
C TYR A 63 -1.19 6.69 -7.14
N LEU A 64 -1.13 5.65 -6.31
CA LEU A 64 0.11 5.00 -5.94
C LEU A 64 0.51 4.07 -7.08
N THR A 65 1.62 4.32 -7.74
CA THR A 65 2.20 3.44 -8.76
C THR A 65 3.32 2.60 -8.16
N PHE A 66 3.64 1.45 -8.76
CA PHE A 66 4.74 0.61 -8.30
C PHE A 66 5.33 -0.25 -9.42
N GLU A 67 6.59 -0.63 -9.26
CA GLU A 67 7.28 -1.50 -10.23
C GLU A 67 7.01 -2.97 -9.94
N ARG A 68 6.95 -3.37 -8.67
CA ARG A 68 6.74 -4.77 -8.27
C ARG A 68 5.98 -4.89 -6.96
N LEU A 69 5.11 -5.89 -6.89
CA LEU A 69 4.44 -6.33 -5.68
C LEU A 69 4.97 -7.72 -5.31
N ALA A 70 5.29 -7.92 -4.04
CA ALA A 70 5.64 -9.23 -3.50
C ALA A 70 4.76 -9.53 -2.28
N VAL A 71 4.27 -10.75 -2.19
CA VAL A 71 3.44 -11.20 -1.07
C VAL A 71 3.97 -12.54 -0.58
N SER A 72 4.08 -12.69 0.73
CA SER A 72 4.52 -13.91 1.40
C SER A 72 3.68 -15.15 1.06
N ARG A 73 2.38 -14.96 0.80
CA ARG A 73 1.48 -16.03 0.38
C ARG A 73 1.39 -16.07 -1.14
N GLU A 74 1.87 -17.17 -1.71
CA GLU A 74 2.00 -17.34 -3.15
C GLU A 74 0.67 -17.17 -3.90
N TRP A 75 -0.42 -17.75 -3.38
CA TRP A 75 -1.73 -17.65 -4.02
C TRP A 75 -2.24 -16.21 -4.11
N MET A 76 -1.98 -15.39 -3.08
CA MET A 76 -2.34 -13.96 -3.11
C MET A 76 -1.51 -13.19 -4.12
N GLY A 77 -0.21 -13.50 -4.24
CA GLY A 77 0.65 -12.90 -5.26
C GLY A 77 0.06 -13.10 -6.66
N ARG A 78 -0.33 -14.34 -6.99
CA ARG A 78 -0.93 -14.68 -8.29
C ARG A 78 -2.26 -13.96 -8.54
N VAL A 79 -3.10 -13.84 -7.52
CA VAL A 79 -4.38 -13.12 -7.63
C VAL A 79 -4.14 -11.62 -7.84
N LEU A 80 -3.27 -11.02 -7.05
CA LEU A 80 -2.98 -9.58 -7.11
C LEU A 80 -2.29 -9.19 -8.41
N ASP A 81 -1.44 -10.04 -8.99
CA ASP A 81 -0.89 -9.80 -10.34
C ASP A 81 -1.99 -9.71 -11.41
N GLY A 82 -3.07 -10.50 -11.25
CA GLY A 82 -4.22 -10.45 -12.14
C GLY A 82 -5.12 -9.23 -11.93
N VAL A 83 -5.26 -8.77 -10.69
CA VAL A 83 -6.11 -7.62 -10.30
C VAL A 83 -5.41 -6.28 -10.54
N LEU A 84 -4.11 -6.18 -10.22
CA LEU A 84 -3.32 -4.96 -10.25
C LEU A 84 -2.45 -4.87 -11.51
N ARG A 85 -3.00 -5.24 -12.68
CA ARG A 85 -2.26 -5.25 -13.96
C ARG A 85 -1.67 -3.90 -14.32
N GLU A 86 -2.39 -2.83 -14.01
CA GLU A 86 -1.97 -1.46 -14.28
C GLU A 86 -0.93 -0.95 -13.28
N ARG A 87 -0.56 -1.77 -12.28
CA ARG A 87 0.41 -1.46 -11.22
C ARG A 87 0.18 -0.09 -10.57
N ARG A 88 -1.10 0.29 -10.45
CA ARG A 88 -1.56 1.52 -9.84
C ARG A 88 -2.74 1.26 -8.91
N ILE A 89 -2.73 1.91 -7.76
CA ILE A 89 -3.80 1.85 -6.77
C ILE A 89 -4.31 3.27 -6.57
N ARG A 90 -5.61 3.48 -6.77
CA ARG A 90 -6.23 4.77 -6.50
C ARG A 90 -6.15 5.08 -5.00
N LEU A 91 -5.61 6.25 -4.68
CA LEU A 91 -5.61 6.77 -3.32
C LEU A 91 -6.88 7.60 -3.08
N PRO A 92 -7.46 7.56 -1.87
CA PRO A 92 -8.56 8.44 -1.50
C PRO A 92 -8.13 9.91 -1.50
N ASP A 93 -9.06 10.79 -1.85
CA ASP A 93 -8.81 12.22 -2.08
C ASP A 93 -8.28 12.98 -0.85
N GLY A 94 -8.46 12.44 0.37
CA GLY A 94 -7.88 12.97 1.62
C GLY A 94 -6.46 12.47 1.96
N VAL A 95 -6.05 11.31 1.43
CA VAL A 95 -4.70 10.77 1.63
C VAL A 95 -3.75 11.39 0.62
N ALA A 96 -4.22 11.52 -0.62
CA ALA A 96 -3.50 12.16 -1.73
C ALA A 96 -2.93 13.54 -1.37
N THR A 97 -3.77 14.40 -0.80
CA THR A 97 -3.42 15.78 -0.43
C THR A 97 -2.29 15.82 0.60
N ARG A 98 -2.40 15.03 1.68
CA ARG A 98 -1.38 14.96 2.74
C ARG A 98 -0.06 14.36 2.27
N LEU A 99 -0.10 13.47 1.27
CA LEU A 99 1.10 12.91 0.66
C LEU A 99 1.80 13.93 -0.20
N MET A 100 1.08 14.68 -1.05
CA MET A 100 1.69 15.71 -1.89
C MET A 100 2.32 16.86 -1.10
N GLU A 101 1.70 17.28 0.00
CA GLU A 101 2.29 18.26 0.92
C GLU A 101 3.61 17.79 1.55
N SER A 102 3.85 16.48 1.63
CA SER A 102 5.10 15.93 2.15
C SER A 102 6.21 15.81 1.09
N PHE A 103 5.91 16.05 -0.19
CA PHE A 103 6.85 15.99 -1.31
C PHE A 103 7.15 17.37 -1.94
N MET A 104 6.44 18.44 -1.54
CA MET A 104 6.82 19.84 -1.77
C MET A 104 7.65 20.36 -0.60
#